data_AF-A0A3S3NT30-F1
#
_entry.id   AF-A0A3S3NT30-F1
#
_cell.length_a   1.000
_cell.length_b   1.000
_cell.length_c   1.000
_cell.angle_alpha   90.00
_cell.angle_beta   90.00
_cell.angle_gamma   90.00
#
_symmetry.space_group_name_H-M   'P 1'
#
loop_
_entity.id
_entity.type
_entity.pdbx_description
1 polymer ?
#
loop_
_entity_poly.entity_id
_entity_poly.type
_entity_poly.pdbx_seq_one_letter_code
_entity_poly.pdbx_strand_id
1 'polypeptide(L)'
;MTLFHDRSLFGARNGVRGMIPHIRAGASHLAGVKGKIGGLLFVRANLPTDVRSQPTQNDLSLRRYMLLGAATVALLVGGLGAWAATTELSGAVIATGHIAVESNVKAVQHPSGGVVGEINVRNGDEVRAGDILLRLDDTLTRANLAVITNTLDELSAREARLTAEREGAEAIAFSEDLTSRSSVGHVARVIGGEQKLFALRRGAYRAQIEQRRQRVSQLKEEIAGLEAQRAAKEHEIALVRDEIKGVRGLWEKKLVQRSRLLDLERGEAQIEGGRGQLVAAIAEANGRISETEMAIIQIQQDWRSEVAKELRETEARTTELAERKIAAEELLRQTDIRSPQNGRVHQLAIHTVGGVVTTGEPIMMIVPTADELTVDARIAPQDIDQVQPGQLVYLRLSAFSQQVTPEIEGHVATVSPDLVEDERNGLSYYSVRIRLDEGKLGSLDPESLKPGMPVEAFMRTTDRTVISFLMKPLTDQISRAFRE
;
A
#
# COMPACT_ATOMS: atom_id res chain seq x y z
N MET A 1 7.25 -34.71 7.24
CA MET A 1 8.21 -33.93 6.42
C MET A 1 7.62 -32.52 6.31
N THR A 2 8.04 -31.68 7.27
CA THR A 2 8.19 -30.20 7.29
C THR A 2 8.01 -29.43 5.97
N LEU A 3 7.60 -28.15 5.89
CA LEU A 3 7.39 -27.06 6.86
C LEU A 3 6.65 -25.91 6.13
N PHE A 4 5.81 -25.16 6.85
CA PHE A 4 5.13 -23.92 6.42
C PHE A 4 5.72 -22.72 7.18
N HIS A 5 5.85 -21.60 6.48
CA HIS A 5 5.81 -20.19 6.92
C HIS A 5 6.77 -19.63 7.99
N ASP A 6 7.59 -18.70 7.49
CA ASP A 6 7.60 -17.25 7.82
C ASP A 6 8.41 -16.70 9.02
N ARG A 7 9.11 -15.60 8.67
CA ARG A 7 9.69 -14.49 9.44
C ARG A 7 10.83 -14.71 10.43
N SER A 8 12.01 -14.21 10.02
CA SER A 8 13.07 -13.62 10.84
C SER A 8 13.86 -12.65 9.92
N LEU A 9 14.41 -11.48 10.27
CA LEU A 9 15.09 -10.92 11.46
C LEU A 9 14.99 -9.36 11.40
N PHE A 10 15.23 -8.51 12.40
CA PHE A 10 16.27 -8.35 13.44
C PHE A 10 15.73 -7.29 14.46
N GLY A 11 16.09 -7.13 15.73
CA GLY A 11 17.11 -7.61 16.69
C GLY A 11 16.81 -6.90 18.03
N ALA A 12 17.60 -6.87 19.11
CA ALA A 12 18.74 -7.59 19.67
C ALA A 12 18.92 -7.05 21.10
N ARG A 13 19.17 -7.88 22.12
CA ARG A 13 20.14 -7.60 23.20
C ARG A 13 20.30 -8.76 24.21
N ASN A 14 21.57 -8.96 24.57
CA ASN A 14 22.17 -10.11 25.23
C ASN A 14 22.04 -10.10 26.76
N GLY A 15 21.96 -11.31 27.34
CA GLY A 15 22.40 -11.62 28.70
C GLY A 15 23.66 -12.49 28.67
N VAL A 16 24.57 -12.28 29.62
CA VAL A 16 25.78 -13.12 29.83
C VAL A 16 25.99 -13.34 31.34
N ARG A 17 26.67 -14.44 31.63
CA ARG A 17 26.70 -15.26 32.85
C ARG A 17 28.11 -15.27 33.49
N GLY A 18 28.17 -15.47 34.80
CA GLY A 18 29.30 -16.08 35.57
C GLY A 18 30.28 -15.11 36.25
N MET A 19 31.08 -15.45 37.27
CA MET A 19 31.18 -16.55 38.24
C MET A 19 32.33 -16.20 39.26
N ILE A 20 32.05 -16.27 40.57
CA ILE A 20 32.85 -16.57 41.82
C ILE A 20 34.41 -16.71 41.68
N PRO A 21 35.33 -16.25 42.59
CA PRO A 21 35.46 -16.68 44.01
C PRO A 21 36.08 -15.75 45.11
N HIS A 22 35.96 -16.29 46.35
CA HIS A 22 36.47 -16.02 47.71
C HIS A 22 37.76 -15.20 47.97
N ILE A 23 37.84 -14.56 49.18
CA ILE A 23 38.83 -14.83 50.27
C ILE A 23 38.74 -13.80 51.44
N ARG A 24 38.92 -14.29 52.69
CA ARG A 24 39.25 -13.65 54.01
C ARG A 24 38.24 -12.66 54.62
N ALA A 25 37.73 -12.85 55.84
CA ALA A 25 38.33 -13.00 57.18
C ALA A 25 38.81 -11.67 57.84
N GLY A 26 38.31 -11.42 59.05
CA GLY A 26 38.70 -10.33 59.96
C GLY A 26 37.45 -9.74 60.61
N ALA A 27 37.06 -10.15 61.83
CA ALA A 27 37.50 -9.51 63.10
C ALA A 27 37.16 -8.01 63.10
N SER A 28 36.46 -7.41 64.05
CA SER A 28 36.63 -7.43 65.52
C SER A 28 35.53 -6.46 66.05
N HIS A 29 34.88 -6.71 67.19
CA HIS A 29 35.18 -6.06 68.50
C HIS A 29 34.96 -4.52 68.47
N LEU A 30 34.23 -3.84 69.36
CA LEU A 30 34.06 -4.01 70.81
C LEU A 30 33.03 -2.98 71.33
N ALA A 31 32.46 -3.31 72.50
CA ALA A 31 32.17 -2.45 73.66
C ALA A 31 31.36 -1.16 73.44
N GLY A 32 30.27 -0.95 74.17
CA GLY A 32 30.31 -0.72 75.62
C GLY A 32 30.47 0.79 75.87
N VAL A 33 30.03 1.44 76.92
CA VAL A 33 29.51 1.04 78.24
C VAL A 33 29.09 2.37 78.89
N LYS A 34 28.06 2.33 79.75
CA LYS A 34 27.77 3.19 80.94
C LYS A 34 28.18 4.67 80.89
N GLY A 35 27.28 5.60 81.16
CA GLY A 35 26.72 5.83 82.51
C GLY A 35 26.78 7.34 82.77
N LYS A 36 25.67 7.96 83.21
CA LYS A 36 25.35 8.30 84.61
C LYS A 36 26.14 9.53 85.13
N ILE A 37 25.46 10.28 86.02
CA ILE A 37 25.85 11.49 86.78
C ILE A 37 25.35 12.77 86.06
N GLY A 38 24.52 13.66 86.63
CA GLY A 38 24.20 13.96 88.03
C GLY A 38 24.79 15.32 88.42
N GLY A 39 23.96 16.28 88.84
CA GLY A 39 24.37 17.63 89.30
C GLY A 39 23.30 18.67 88.94
N LEU A 40 22.24 18.94 89.73
CA LEU A 40 22.12 19.54 91.07
C LEU A 40 22.35 21.08 91.09
N LEU A 41 21.34 21.78 91.64
CA LEU A 41 21.33 23.14 92.24
C LEU A 41 21.21 24.34 91.27
N PHE A 42 20.47 25.44 91.53
CA PHE A 42 19.92 26.10 92.74
C PHE A 42 18.98 27.25 92.24
N VAL A 43 17.77 27.53 92.77
CA VAL A 43 17.36 28.62 93.72
C VAL A 43 16.01 29.18 93.22
N ARG A 44 14.88 29.01 93.94
CA ARG A 44 14.16 29.94 94.87
C ARG A 44 13.87 31.33 94.25
N ALA A 45 12.66 31.90 94.26
CA ALA A 45 11.54 31.83 95.20
C ALA A 45 10.25 32.41 94.55
N ASN A 46 9.06 32.03 95.04
CA ASN A 46 8.05 33.06 95.33
C ASN A 46 7.06 32.63 96.42
N LEU A 47 6.66 33.64 97.19
CA LEU A 47 5.99 33.70 98.49
C LEU A 47 4.45 33.43 98.40
N PRO A 48 3.68 33.36 99.51
CA PRO A 48 2.98 32.13 99.89
C PRO A 48 1.45 32.24 100.11
N THR A 49 0.89 31.11 100.56
CA THR A 49 -0.31 30.86 101.39
C THR A 49 -1.72 30.96 100.80
N ASP A 50 -2.26 29.76 100.60
CA ASP A 50 -3.65 29.27 100.69
C ASP A 50 -4.70 30.14 101.39
N VAL A 51 -5.87 30.23 100.76
CA VAL A 51 -7.18 30.36 101.45
C VAL A 51 -8.17 29.37 100.80
N ARG A 52 -8.57 28.36 101.57
CA ARG A 52 -9.70 27.48 101.23
C ARG A 52 -11.01 28.28 101.22
N SER A 53 -11.86 28.06 100.21
CA SER A 53 -13.29 28.40 100.28
C SER A 53 -14.14 27.38 99.52
N GLN A 54 -15.30 27.07 100.10
CA GLN A 54 -16.28 26.07 99.70
C GLN A 54 -17.19 26.55 98.54
N PRO A 55 -17.97 25.65 97.88
CA PRO A 55 -18.52 25.88 96.54
C PRO A 55 -19.77 26.77 96.58
N THR A 56 -19.94 27.65 95.58
CA THR A 56 -21.15 28.47 95.41
C THR A 56 -21.73 28.41 93.99
N GLN A 57 -23.06 28.37 93.96
CA GLN A 57 -24.02 28.11 92.88
C GLN A 57 -23.93 28.98 91.60
N ASN A 58 -22.87 28.89 90.77
CA ASN A 58 -22.80 29.64 89.49
C ASN A 58 -22.34 28.84 88.24
N ASP A 59 -22.49 27.52 88.19
CA ASP A 59 -22.06 26.69 87.05
C ASP A 59 -22.99 26.72 85.82
N LEU A 60 -24.19 27.31 85.93
CA LEU A 60 -25.18 27.35 84.83
C LEU A 60 -25.04 28.58 83.91
N SER A 61 -24.48 29.69 84.41
CA SER A 61 -24.32 30.92 83.61
C SER A 61 -23.05 30.90 82.76
N LEU A 62 -21.94 30.35 83.26
CA LEU A 62 -20.70 30.19 82.49
C LEU A 62 -20.87 29.25 81.29
N ARG A 63 -21.57 28.12 81.47
CA ARG A 63 -21.87 27.18 80.37
C ARG A 63 -22.73 27.82 79.27
N ARG A 64 -23.66 28.73 79.62
CA ARG A 64 -24.48 29.43 78.63
C ARG A 64 -23.67 30.39 77.78
N TYR A 65 -22.76 31.19 78.36
CA TYR A 65 -21.89 32.07 77.58
C TYR A 65 -20.82 31.30 76.77
N MET A 66 -20.32 30.18 77.28
CA MET A 66 -19.45 29.28 76.51
C MET A 66 -20.18 28.62 75.33
N LEU A 67 -21.42 28.16 75.53
CA LEU A 67 -22.26 27.62 74.45
C LEU A 67 -22.63 28.69 73.43
N LEU A 68 -22.91 29.92 73.89
CA LEU A 68 -23.20 31.03 73.00
C LEU A 68 -21.96 31.42 72.19
N GLY A 69 -20.79 31.53 72.82
CA GLY A 69 -19.52 31.78 72.13
C GLY A 69 -19.14 30.66 71.15
N ALA A 70 -19.30 29.39 71.56
CA ALA A 70 -19.07 28.24 70.68
C ALA A 70 -20.07 28.21 69.51
N ALA A 71 -21.33 28.58 69.73
CA ALA A 71 -22.33 28.70 68.68
C ALA A 71 -22.00 29.84 67.70
N THR A 72 -21.51 30.99 68.18
CA THR A 72 -21.09 32.10 67.31
C THR A 72 -19.89 31.72 66.45
N VAL A 73 -18.91 31.02 67.02
CA VAL A 73 -17.75 30.50 66.27
C VAL A 73 -18.17 29.43 65.27
N ALA A 74 -19.05 28.49 65.67
CA ALA A 74 -19.56 27.47 64.77
C ALA A 74 -20.39 28.08 63.62
N LEU A 75 -21.15 29.15 63.88
CA LEU A 75 -21.92 29.86 62.86
C LEU A 75 -21.03 30.71 61.96
N LEU A 76 -19.95 31.29 62.48
CA LEU A 76 -18.96 32.03 61.68
C LEU A 76 -18.12 31.09 60.81
N VAL A 77 -17.57 30.01 61.38
CA VAL A 77 -16.78 29.01 60.65
C VAL A 77 -17.68 28.20 59.70
N GLY A 78 -18.89 27.85 60.13
CA GLY A 78 -19.88 27.19 59.29
C GLY A 78 -20.39 28.10 58.17
N GLY A 79 -20.60 29.39 58.44
CA GLY A 79 -21.01 30.39 57.46
C GLY A 79 -19.91 30.72 56.44
N LEU A 80 -18.68 30.99 56.89
CA LEU A 80 -17.52 31.18 56.02
C LEU A 80 -17.15 29.90 55.26
N GLY A 81 -17.23 28.75 55.91
CA GLY A 81 -16.98 27.44 55.29
C GLY A 81 -18.02 27.11 54.23
N ALA A 82 -19.31 27.34 54.51
CA ALA A 82 -20.38 27.18 53.53
C ALA A 82 -20.21 28.16 52.37
N TRP A 83 -19.92 29.43 52.64
CA TRP A 83 -19.68 30.44 51.61
C TRP A 83 -18.44 30.14 50.76
N ALA A 84 -17.33 29.70 51.36
CA ALA A 84 -16.11 29.32 50.65
C ALA A 84 -16.26 28.02 49.85
N ALA A 85 -17.22 27.16 50.22
CA ALA A 85 -17.57 25.94 49.50
C ALA A 85 -18.58 26.19 48.36
N THR A 86 -19.41 27.24 48.44
CA THR A 86 -20.41 27.57 47.41
C THR A 86 -19.97 28.67 46.46
N THR A 87 -18.96 29.47 46.80
CA THR A 87 -18.46 30.52 45.92
C THR A 87 -17.40 29.95 44.97
N GLU A 88 -17.74 29.94 43.69
CA GLU A 88 -16.84 29.58 42.60
C GLU A 88 -16.05 30.80 42.14
N LEU A 89 -14.73 30.64 42.03
CA LEU A 89 -13.82 31.63 41.48
C LEU A 89 -13.35 31.14 40.11
N SER A 90 -13.67 31.88 39.05
CA SER A 90 -13.17 31.61 37.71
C SER A 90 -11.75 32.14 37.58
N GLY A 91 -10.79 31.26 37.28
CA GLY A 91 -9.43 31.65 36.94
C GLY A 91 -9.28 31.87 35.43
N ALA A 92 -8.19 32.54 35.04
CA ALA A 92 -7.80 32.65 33.64
C ALA A 92 -6.30 32.37 33.51
N VAL A 93 -5.93 31.51 32.57
CA VAL A 93 -4.54 31.37 32.12
C VAL A 93 -4.34 32.38 30.99
N ILE A 94 -3.34 33.24 31.16
CA ILE A 94 -2.98 34.26 30.18
C ILE A 94 -1.81 33.73 29.38
N ALA A 95 -2.01 33.57 28.07
CA ALA A 95 -0.98 33.16 27.14
C ALA A 95 -0.74 34.26 26.12
N THR A 96 0.53 34.52 25.81
CA THR A 96 0.88 35.44 24.73
C THR A 96 1.08 34.64 23.45
N GLY A 97 0.58 35.16 22.34
CA GLY A 97 0.54 34.48 21.06
C GLY A 97 0.56 35.45 19.90
N HIS A 98 0.41 34.88 18.71
CA HIS A 98 0.25 35.67 17.50
C HIS A 98 -0.75 34.99 16.55
N ILE A 99 -1.34 35.79 15.65
CA ILE A 99 -2.20 35.26 14.60
C ILE A 99 -1.33 34.47 13.62
N ALA A 100 -1.66 33.21 13.43
CA ALA A 100 -1.10 32.32 12.42
C ALA A 100 -2.21 31.90 11.44
N VAL A 101 -1.81 31.41 10.28
CA VAL A 101 -2.74 30.78 9.34
C VAL A 101 -2.83 29.30 9.67
N GLU A 102 -4.03 28.72 9.64
CA GLU A 102 -4.17 27.27 9.87
C GLU A 102 -3.40 26.47 8.81
N SER A 103 -3.36 26.97 7.58
CA SER A 103 -2.75 26.28 6.46
C SER A 103 -1.23 26.45 6.40
N ASN A 104 -0.54 25.35 6.18
CA ASN A 104 0.90 25.39 5.91
C ASN A 104 1.17 25.69 4.44
N VAL A 105 2.24 26.44 4.19
CA VAL A 105 2.78 26.63 2.84
C VAL A 105 3.22 25.28 2.29
N LYS A 106 2.74 24.90 1.10
CA LYS A 106 3.13 23.64 0.45
C LYS A 106 4.22 23.88 -0.58
N ALA A 107 5.34 23.18 -0.42
CA ALA A 107 6.39 23.11 -1.43
C ALA A 107 5.96 22.22 -2.59
N VAL A 108 6.09 22.73 -3.81
CA VAL A 108 5.89 21.96 -5.04
C VAL A 108 7.25 21.48 -5.52
N GLN A 109 7.40 20.16 -5.61
CA GLN A 109 8.65 19.47 -5.95
C GLN A 109 8.36 18.40 -7.01
N HIS A 110 9.39 18.01 -7.77
CA HIS A 110 9.31 16.90 -8.70
C HIS A 110 10.23 15.75 -8.25
N PRO A 111 9.72 14.50 -8.16
CA PRO A 111 10.46 13.37 -7.58
C PRO A 111 11.64 12.89 -8.43
N SER A 112 11.68 13.19 -9.74
CA SER A 112 12.76 12.74 -10.64
C SER A 112 13.51 13.89 -11.34
N GLY A 113 13.07 15.14 -11.12
CA GLY A 113 13.60 16.30 -11.87
C GLY A 113 13.27 16.25 -13.36
N GLY A 114 13.92 17.10 -14.15
CA GLY A 114 13.74 17.17 -15.62
C GLY A 114 14.11 18.53 -16.21
N VAL A 115 14.04 18.63 -17.54
CA VAL A 115 14.22 19.91 -18.25
C VAL A 115 12.87 20.61 -18.34
N VAL A 116 12.83 21.90 -18.05
CA VAL A 116 11.59 22.70 -18.13
C VAL A 116 11.25 22.99 -19.60
N GLY A 117 10.06 22.57 -20.03
CA GLY A 117 9.53 22.84 -21.37
C GLY A 117 8.66 24.11 -21.41
N GLU A 118 7.76 24.27 -20.45
CA GLU A 118 6.82 25.41 -20.40
C GLU A 118 6.62 25.88 -18.95
N ILE A 119 6.56 27.19 -18.72
CA ILE A 119 6.28 27.80 -17.41
C ILE A 119 4.98 28.60 -17.54
N ASN A 120 3.93 28.22 -16.81
CA ASN A 120 2.60 28.81 -16.95
C ASN A 120 2.27 29.84 -15.86
N VAL A 121 3.12 29.97 -14.83
CA VAL A 121 2.87 30.83 -13.67
C VAL A 121 4.06 31.72 -13.35
N ARG A 122 3.80 32.82 -12.63
CA ARG A 122 4.78 33.78 -12.12
C ARG A 122 4.60 33.96 -10.62
N ASN A 123 5.63 34.50 -9.96
CA ASN A 123 5.54 34.86 -8.54
C ASN A 123 4.40 35.86 -8.30
N GLY A 124 3.50 35.53 -7.36
CA GLY A 124 2.34 36.34 -7.00
C GLY A 124 1.03 35.94 -7.68
N ASP A 125 1.08 35.08 -8.70
CA ASP A 125 -0.11 34.60 -9.42
C ASP A 125 -0.98 33.71 -8.52
N GLU A 126 -2.29 33.83 -8.67
CA GLU A 126 -3.28 33.02 -7.97
C GLU A 126 -3.56 31.74 -8.78
N VAL A 127 -3.50 30.59 -8.11
CA VAL A 127 -3.64 29.26 -8.69
C VAL A 127 -4.64 28.43 -7.90
N ARG A 128 -5.35 27.57 -8.60
CA ARG A 128 -6.27 26.59 -8.00
C ARG A 128 -5.62 25.21 -7.93
N ALA A 129 -6.12 24.38 -7.03
CA ALA A 129 -5.72 22.99 -6.93
C ALA A 129 -5.95 22.28 -8.28
N GLY A 130 -4.90 21.63 -8.80
CA GLY A 130 -4.92 20.95 -10.09
C GLY A 130 -4.48 21.79 -11.30
N ASP A 131 -4.33 23.11 -11.16
CA ASP A 131 -3.83 23.98 -12.23
C ASP A 131 -2.39 23.58 -12.60
N ILE A 132 -2.09 23.57 -13.90
CA ILE A 132 -0.76 23.24 -14.41
C ILE A 132 0.15 24.45 -14.21
N LEU A 133 1.13 24.31 -13.33
CA LEU A 133 2.07 25.36 -12.97
C LEU A 133 3.24 25.41 -13.96
N LEU A 134 3.77 24.22 -14.27
CA LEU A 134 4.96 24.05 -15.10
C LEU A 134 4.88 22.68 -15.80
N ARG A 135 5.39 22.60 -17.02
CA ARG A 135 5.52 21.35 -17.78
C ARG A 135 6.98 21.08 -18.06
N LEU A 136 7.42 19.87 -17.75
CA LEU A 136 8.73 19.36 -18.14
C LEU A 136 8.71 18.91 -19.61
N ASP A 137 9.87 18.91 -20.27
CA ASP A 137 10.03 18.36 -21.61
C ASP A 137 9.64 16.87 -21.62
N ASP A 138 8.56 16.57 -22.32
CA ASP A 138 7.95 15.24 -22.40
C ASP A 138 8.40 14.45 -23.62
N THR A 139 9.30 14.99 -24.45
CA THR A 139 9.70 14.40 -25.74
C THR A 139 10.18 12.96 -25.58
N LEU A 140 11.07 12.71 -24.63
CA LEU A 140 11.60 11.36 -24.35
C LEU A 140 10.54 10.44 -23.74
N THR A 141 9.76 10.95 -22.79
CA THR A 141 8.72 10.17 -22.10
C THR A 141 7.60 9.75 -23.06
N ARG A 142 7.17 10.66 -23.94
CA ARG A 142 6.19 10.40 -25.00
C ARG A 142 6.72 9.44 -26.05
N ALA A 143 7.99 9.56 -26.45
CA ALA A 143 8.63 8.62 -27.36
C ALA A 143 8.68 7.20 -26.76
N ASN A 144 9.05 7.07 -25.48
CA ASN A 144 9.07 5.79 -24.78
C ASN A 144 7.66 5.17 -24.69
N LEU A 145 6.65 5.95 -24.33
CA LEU A 145 5.25 5.48 -24.30
C LEU A 145 4.78 5.04 -25.70
N ALA A 146 5.15 5.77 -26.75
CA ALA A 146 4.81 5.42 -28.13
C ALA A 146 5.45 4.08 -28.55
N VAL A 147 6.71 3.83 -28.18
CA VAL A 147 7.38 2.54 -28.44
C VAL A 147 6.64 1.40 -27.75
N ILE A 148 6.29 1.56 -26.47
CA ILE A 148 5.55 0.54 -25.71
C ILE A 148 4.18 0.30 -26.33
N THR A 149 3.44 1.35 -26.68
CA THR A 149 2.10 1.27 -27.25
C THR A 149 2.12 0.59 -28.63
N ASN A 150 3.05 0.98 -29.51
CA ASN A 150 3.21 0.35 -30.81
C ASN A 150 3.58 -1.15 -30.69
N THR A 151 4.45 -1.49 -29.72
CA THR A 151 4.82 -2.89 -29.48
C THR A 151 3.62 -3.70 -28.96
N LEU A 152 2.78 -3.10 -28.10
CA LEU A 152 1.54 -3.74 -27.64
C LEU A 152 0.55 -3.94 -28.79
N ASP A 153 0.45 -3.00 -29.74
CA ASP A 153 -0.38 -3.16 -30.94
C ASP A 153 0.10 -4.35 -31.79
N GLU A 154 1.41 -4.47 -31.97
CA GLU A 154 2.03 -5.62 -32.67
C GLU A 154 1.75 -6.95 -31.96
N LEU A 155 1.89 -6.99 -30.64
CA LEU A 155 1.63 -8.20 -29.86
C LEU A 155 0.15 -8.57 -29.86
N SER A 156 -0.75 -7.60 -29.76
CA SER A 156 -2.20 -7.86 -29.79
C SER A 156 -2.65 -8.40 -31.16
N ALA A 157 -2.10 -7.88 -32.26
CA ALA A 157 -2.38 -8.41 -33.59
C ALA A 157 -1.82 -9.84 -33.77
N ARG A 158 -0.62 -10.10 -33.24
CA ARG A 158 -0.01 -11.43 -33.24
C ARG A 158 -0.81 -12.42 -32.39
N GLU A 159 -1.26 -12.02 -31.22
CA GLU A 159 -2.10 -12.84 -30.33
C GLU A 159 -3.41 -13.22 -31.01
N ALA A 160 -4.05 -12.27 -31.72
CA ALA A 160 -5.24 -12.54 -32.52
C ALA A 160 -4.97 -13.58 -33.62
N ARG A 161 -3.84 -13.46 -34.34
CA ARG A 161 -3.41 -14.48 -35.33
C ARG A 161 -3.23 -15.84 -34.68
N LEU A 162 -2.46 -15.92 -33.59
CA LEU A 162 -2.12 -17.17 -32.91
C LEU A 162 -3.36 -17.84 -32.33
N THR A 163 -4.32 -17.07 -31.83
CA THR A 163 -5.62 -17.56 -31.36
C THR A 163 -6.39 -18.18 -32.52
N ALA A 164 -6.46 -17.50 -33.67
CA ALA A 164 -7.09 -18.04 -34.88
C ALA A 164 -6.39 -19.32 -35.39
N GLU A 165 -5.05 -19.38 -35.34
CA GLU A 165 -4.26 -20.58 -35.71
C GLU A 165 -4.50 -21.76 -34.76
N ARG A 166 -4.63 -21.50 -33.46
CA ARG A 166 -4.92 -22.49 -32.42
C ARG A 166 -6.31 -23.10 -32.59
N GLU A 167 -7.29 -22.28 -32.93
CA GLU A 167 -8.69 -22.67 -33.12
C GLU A 167 -8.98 -23.22 -34.53
N GLY A 168 -8.03 -23.07 -35.45
CA GLY A 168 -8.21 -23.49 -36.84
C GLY A 168 -9.21 -22.62 -37.62
N ALA A 169 -9.36 -21.35 -37.23
CA ALA A 169 -10.32 -20.42 -37.81
C ALA A 169 -10.03 -20.09 -39.29
N GLU A 170 -11.04 -19.59 -40.00
CA GLU A 170 -10.89 -19.18 -41.40
C GLU A 170 -10.34 -17.75 -41.59
N ALA A 171 -10.46 -16.92 -40.57
CA ALA A 171 -9.99 -15.54 -40.58
C ALA A 171 -9.54 -15.14 -39.17
N ILE A 172 -8.71 -14.11 -39.11
CA ILE A 172 -8.28 -13.50 -37.84
C ILE A 172 -9.38 -12.56 -37.35
N ALA A 173 -9.78 -12.71 -36.10
CA ALA A 173 -10.64 -11.74 -35.40
C ALA A 173 -9.76 -10.81 -34.57
N PHE A 174 -9.56 -9.57 -35.04
CA PHE A 174 -8.82 -8.56 -34.29
C PHE A 174 -9.69 -7.91 -33.22
N SER A 175 -9.05 -7.35 -32.19
CA SER A 175 -9.75 -6.59 -31.14
C SER A 175 -10.41 -5.31 -31.69
N GLU A 176 -11.44 -4.83 -31.00
CA GLU A 176 -12.15 -3.61 -31.38
C GLU A 176 -11.23 -2.38 -31.34
N ASP A 177 -10.33 -2.31 -30.35
CA ASP A 177 -9.34 -1.24 -30.22
C ASP A 177 -8.44 -1.13 -31.47
N LEU A 178 -7.86 -2.25 -31.92
CA LEU A 178 -7.04 -2.27 -33.14
C LEU A 178 -7.85 -1.95 -34.40
N THR A 179 -9.08 -2.45 -34.48
CA THR A 179 -9.94 -2.27 -35.66
C THR A 179 -10.39 -0.81 -35.79
N SER A 180 -10.70 -0.15 -34.68
CA SER A 180 -11.05 1.27 -34.65
C SER A 180 -9.91 2.18 -35.13
N ARG A 181 -8.66 1.77 -34.89
CA ARG A 181 -7.43 2.47 -35.29
C ARG A 181 -6.81 1.93 -36.58
N SER A 182 -7.55 1.11 -37.34
CA SER A 182 -7.05 0.47 -38.56
C SER A 182 -6.61 1.44 -39.67
N SER A 183 -7.09 2.69 -39.65
CA SER A 183 -6.67 3.75 -40.57
C SER A 183 -5.31 4.38 -40.24
N VAL A 184 -4.78 4.14 -39.03
CA VAL A 184 -3.47 4.64 -38.60
C VAL A 184 -2.37 3.86 -39.32
N GLY A 185 -1.44 4.57 -39.97
CA GLY A 185 -0.45 3.96 -40.87
C GLY A 185 0.47 2.90 -40.25
N HIS A 186 0.74 2.92 -38.94
CA HIS A 186 1.44 1.83 -38.26
C HIS A 186 0.52 0.61 -38.06
N VAL A 187 -0.65 0.79 -37.45
CA VAL A 187 -1.63 -0.27 -37.16
C VAL A 187 -2.08 -0.98 -38.44
N ALA A 188 -2.35 -0.24 -39.52
CA ALA A 188 -2.70 -0.81 -40.83
C ALA A 188 -1.63 -1.80 -41.35
N ARG A 189 -0.35 -1.44 -41.19
CA ARG A 189 0.79 -2.30 -41.60
C ARG A 189 0.88 -3.55 -40.74
N VAL A 190 0.67 -3.41 -39.43
CA VAL A 190 0.67 -4.54 -38.48
C VAL A 190 -0.44 -5.53 -38.83
N ILE A 191 -1.69 -5.06 -38.94
CA ILE A 191 -2.86 -5.89 -39.30
C ILE A 191 -2.63 -6.59 -40.64
N GLY A 192 -2.23 -5.84 -41.68
CA GLY A 192 -2.00 -6.39 -43.00
C GLY A 192 -0.83 -7.39 -43.04
N GLY A 193 0.19 -7.20 -42.20
CA GLY A 193 1.31 -8.14 -42.03
C GLY A 193 0.85 -9.46 -41.42
N GLU A 194 0.12 -9.41 -40.31
CA GLU A 194 -0.37 -10.61 -39.61
C GLU A 194 -1.39 -11.39 -40.46
N GLN A 195 -2.27 -10.71 -41.20
CA GLN A 195 -3.19 -11.35 -42.15
C GLN A 195 -2.47 -12.11 -43.26
N LYS A 196 -1.42 -11.52 -43.86
CA LYS A 196 -0.61 -12.18 -44.89
C LYS A 196 0.13 -13.38 -44.32
N LEU A 197 0.74 -13.23 -43.15
CA LEU A 197 1.45 -14.30 -42.48
C LEU A 197 0.53 -15.48 -42.14
N PHE A 198 -0.66 -15.21 -41.61
CA PHE A 198 -1.68 -16.21 -41.32
C PHE A 198 -2.08 -17.01 -42.56
N ALA A 199 -2.37 -16.32 -43.67
CA ALA A 199 -2.75 -16.98 -44.91
C ALA A 199 -1.64 -17.90 -45.44
N LEU A 200 -0.38 -17.44 -45.38
CA LEU A 200 0.79 -18.21 -45.79
C LEU A 200 1.00 -19.44 -44.90
N ARG A 201 1.02 -19.27 -43.57
CA ARG A 201 1.25 -20.38 -42.63
C ARG A 201 0.14 -21.41 -42.71
N ARG A 202 -1.13 -20.98 -42.74
CA ARG A 202 -2.28 -21.88 -42.90
C ARG A 202 -2.25 -22.63 -44.23
N GLY A 203 -1.89 -21.95 -45.31
CA GLY A 203 -1.72 -22.56 -46.63
C GLY A 203 -0.66 -23.66 -46.63
N ALA A 204 0.51 -23.37 -46.05
CA ALA A 204 1.60 -24.33 -45.93
C ALA A 204 1.21 -25.55 -45.08
N TYR A 205 0.59 -25.33 -43.92
CA TYR A 205 0.10 -26.41 -43.05
C TYR A 205 -0.92 -27.32 -43.77
N ARG A 206 -1.91 -26.74 -44.45
CA ARG A 206 -2.90 -27.50 -45.23
C ARG A 206 -2.26 -28.27 -46.37
N ALA A 207 -1.31 -27.67 -47.08
CA ALA A 207 -0.61 -28.30 -48.20
C ALA A 207 0.19 -29.54 -47.75
N GLN A 208 0.85 -29.48 -46.59
CA GLN A 208 1.60 -30.62 -46.03
C GLN A 208 0.67 -31.80 -45.70
N ILE A 209 -0.48 -31.53 -45.06
CA ILE A 209 -1.49 -32.56 -44.76
C ILE A 209 -2.02 -33.17 -46.06
N GLU A 210 -2.34 -32.33 -47.05
CA GLU A 210 -2.91 -32.80 -48.29
C GLU A 210 -1.94 -33.67 -49.09
N GLN A 211 -0.65 -33.31 -49.10
CA GLN A 211 0.40 -34.15 -49.70
C GLN A 211 0.44 -35.55 -49.07
N ARG A 212 0.33 -35.65 -47.74
CA ARG A 212 0.31 -36.94 -47.03
C ARG A 212 -0.98 -37.72 -47.31
N ARG A 213 -2.13 -37.06 -47.35
CA ARG A 213 -3.41 -37.69 -47.72
C ARG A 213 -3.39 -38.25 -49.13
N GLN A 214 -2.81 -37.52 -50.08
CA GLN A 214 -2.67 -38.00 -51.45
C GLN A 214 -1.78 -39.25 -51.51
N ARG A 215 -0.73 -39.33 -50.69
CA ARG A 215 0.11 -40.53 -50.57
C ARG A 215 -0.67 -41.72 -49.99
N VAL A 216 -1.53 -41.50 -49.00
CA VAL A 216 -2.43 -42.54 -48.47
C VAL A 216 -3.39 -43.02 -49.56
N SER A 217 -3.97 -42.13 -50.37
CA SER A 217 -4.84 -42.50 -51.49
C SER A 217 -4.12 -43.39 -52.50
N GLN A 218 -2.88 -43.03 -52.89
CA GLN A 218 -2.05 -43.83 -53.79
C GLN A 218 -1.77 -45.23 -53.24
N LEU A 219 -1.45 -45.35 -51.95
CA LEU A 219 -1.20 -46.65 -51.31
C LEU A 219 -2.47 -47.51 -51.25
N LYS A 220 -3.65 -46.90 -51.08
CA LYS A 220 -4.94 -47.61 -51.13
C LYS A 220 -5.24 -48.15 -52.52
N GLU A 221 -4.93 -47.38 -53.57
CA GLU A 221 -5.04 -47.85 -54.96
C GLU A 221 -4.06 -49.00 -55.26
N GLU A 222 -2.82 -48.93 -54.74
CA GLU A 222 -1.83 -50.02 -54.83
C GLU A 222 -2.35 -51.30 -54.17
N ILE A 223 -2.91 -51.20 -52.95
CA ILE A 223 -3.53 -52.33 -52.23
C ILE A 223 -4.66 -52.94 -53.04
N ALA A 224 -5.56 -52.12 -53.61
CA ALA A 224 -6.67 -52.63 -54.42
C ALA A 224 -6.17 -53.45 -55.61
N GLY A 225 -5.09 -53.02 -56.27
CA GLY A 225 -4.44 -53.78 -57.34
C GLY A 225 -3.83 -55.10 -56.87
N LEU A 226 -3.15 -55.10 -55.72
CA LEU A 226 -2.58 -56.31 -55.11
C LEU A 226 -3.65 -57.30 -54.66
N GLU A 227 -4.78 -56.81 -54.12
CA GLU A 227 -5.91 -57.64 -53.73
C GLU A 227 -6.57 -58.33 -54.92
N ALA A 228 -6.72 -57.62 -56.05
CA ALA A 228 -7.21 -58.22 -57.29
C ALA A 228 -6.26 -59.34 -57.79
N GLN A 229 -4.94 -59.13 -57.72
CA GLN A 229 -3.96 -60.17 -58.06
C GLN A 229 -4.01 -61.37 -57.10
N ARG A 230 -4.19 -61.10 -55.80
CA ARG A 230 -4.33 -62.15 -54.77
C ARG A 230 -5.56 -63.01 -55.06
N ALA A 231 -6.70 -62.38 -55.35
CA ALA A 231 -7.94 -63.07 -55.70
C ALA A 231 -7.79 -63.92 -56.97
N ALA A 232 -7.09 -63.42 -58.00
CA ALA A 232 -6.79 -64.19 -59.20
C ALA A 232 -5.93 -65.44 -58.90
N LYS A 233 -4.90 -65.30 -58.04
CA LYS A 233 -4.07 -66.42 -57.58
C LYS A 233 -4.86 -67.42 -56.74
N GLU A 234 -5.77 -66.97 -55.88
CA GLU A 234 -6.67 -67.84 -55.11
C GLU A 234 -7.58 -68.66 -56.04
N HIS A 235 -8.11 -68.05 -57.11
CA HIS A 235 -8.90 -68.76 -58.10
C HIS A 235 -8.05 -69.79 -58.87
N GLU A 236 -6.83 -69.44 -59.28
CA GLU A 236 -5.89 -70.36 -59.94
C GLU A 236 -5.57 -71.58 -59.06
N ILE A 237 -5.32 -71.36 -57.76
CA ILE A 237 -5.07 -72.43 -56.79
C ILE A 237 -6.28 -73.37 -56.69
N ALA A 238 -7.51 -72.84 -56.68
CA ALA A 238 -8.72 -73.65 -56.63
C ALA A 238 -8.84 -74.57 -57.86
N LEU A 239 -8.59 -74.04 -59.06
CA LEU A 239 -8.62 -74.81 -60.31
C LEU A 239 -7.55 -75.92 -60.32
N VAL A 240 -6.33 -75.60 -59.89
CA VAL A 240 -5.22 -76.58 -59.84
C VAL A 240 -5.48 -77.66 -58.80
N ARG A 241 -6.06 -77.32 -57.64
CA ARG A 241 -6.46 -78.29 -56.62
C ARG A 241 -7.50 -79.29 -57.13
N ASP A 242 -8.47 -78.80 -57.91
CA ASP A 242 -9.47 -79.66 -58.55
C ASP A 242 -8.83 -80.59 -59.59
N GLU A 243 -7.88 -80.09 -60.40
CA GLU A 243 -7.11 -80.93 -61.33
C GLU A 243 -6.28 -82.00 -60.59
N ILE A 244 -5.56 -81.61 -59.53
CA ILE A 244 -4.79 -82.53 -58.68
C ILE A 244 -5.69 -83.64 -58.12
N LYS A 245 -6.89 -83.29 -57.62
CA LYS A 245 -7.85 -84.27 -57.10
C LYS A 245 -8.25 -85.30 -58.16
N GLY A 246 -8.52 -84.85 -59.39
CA GLY A 246 -8.83 -85.72 -60.52
C GLY A 246 -7.67 -86.63 -60.90
N VAL A 247 -6.47 -86.06 -61.07
CA VAL A 247 -5.26 -86.78 -61.48
C VAL A 247 -4.81 -87.78 -60.39
N ARG A 248 -4.96 -87.44 -59.11
CA ARG A 248 -4.68 -88.34 -57.99
C ARG A 248 -5.54 -89.60 -58.04
N GLY A 249 -6.85 -89.46 -58.30
CA GLY A 249 -7.75 -90.60 -58.47
C GLY A 249 -7.42 -91.47 -59.69
N LEU A 250 -6.91 -90.89 -60.78
CA LEU A 250 -6.43 -91.65 -61.94
C LEU A 250 -5.11 -92.39 -61.63
N TRP A 251 -4.22 -91.77 -60.86
CA TRP A 251 -2.94 -92.37 -60.44
C TRP A 251 -3.15 -93.57 -59.52
N GLU A 252 -4.09 -93.50 -58.57
CA GLU A 252 -4.48 -94.62 -57.70
C GLU A 252 -4.95 -95.84 -58.51
N LYS A 253 -5.62 -95.59 -59.64
CA LYS A 253 -6.03 -96.60 -60.62
C LYS A 253 -4.91 -97.03 -61.60
N LYS A 254 -3.70 -96.51 -61.43
CA LYS A 254 -2.51 -96.74 -62.28
C LYS A 254 -2.67 -96.30 -63.74
N LEU A 255 -3.53 -95.31 -64.01
CA LEU A 255 -3.82 -94.81 -65.37
C LEU A 255 -2.93 -93.62 -65.79
N VAL A 256 -2.09 -93.12 -64.89
CA VAL A 256 -1.19 -91.97 -65.11
C VAL A 256 0.09 -92.15 -64.30
N GLN A 257 1.19 -91.57 -64.80
CA GLN A 257 2.50 -91.61 -64.14
C GLN A 257 2.54 -90.69 -62.91
N ARG A 258 3.26 -91.11 -61.85
CA ARG A 258 3.43 -90.32 -60.62
C ARG A 258 4.08 -88.95 -60.84
N SER A 259 4.95 -88.82 -61.85
CA SER A 259 5.59 -87.56 -62.24
C SER A 259 4.56 -86.46 -62.52
N ARG A 260 3.50 -86.76 -63.27
CA ARG A 260 2.44 -85.78 -63.60
C ARG A 260 1.74 -85.23 -62.36
N LEU A 261 1.47 -86.07 -61.37
CA LEU A 261 0.87 -85.62 -60.10
C LEU A 261 1.84 -84.72 -59.32
N LEU A 262 3.10 -85.12 -59.20
CA LEU A 262 4.12 -84.33 -58.50
C LEU A 262 4.40 -82.97 -59.16
N ASP A 263 4.33 -82.90 -60.49
CA ASP A 263 4.50 -81.64 -61.21
C ASP A 263 3.34 -80.67 -60.95
N LEU A 264 2.09 -81.17 -60.87
CA LEU A 264 0.93 -80.36 -60.47
C LEU A 264 1.03 -79.90 -59.01
N GLU A 265 1.41 -80.79 -58.09
CA GLU A 265 1.59 -80.45 -56.67
C GLU A 265 2.72 -79.41 -56.48
N ARG A 266 3.83 -79.52 -57.23
CA ARG A 266 4.89 -78.49 -57.24
C ARG A 266 4.39 -77.16 -57.82
N GLY A 267 3.56 -77.22 -58.87
CA GLY A 267 2.90 -76.05 -59.45
C GLY A 267 1.99 -75.34 -58.46
N GLU A 268 1.14 -76.07 -57.75
CA GLU A 268 0.29 -75.54 -56.68
C GLU A 268 1.13 -74.83 -55.62
N ALA A 269 2.17 -75.48 -55.11
CA ALA A 269 3.06 -74.90 -54.09
C ALA A 269 3.74 -73.61 -54.57
N GLN A 270 4.12 -73.51 -55.85
CA GLN A 270 4.69 -72.30 -56.43
C GLN A 270 3.66 -71.16 -56.53
N ILE A 271 2.41 -71.46 -56.90
CA ILE A 271 1.33 -70.47 -56.96
C ILE A 271 0.95 -70.00 -55.55
N GLU A 272 0.90 -70.91 -54.57
CA GLU A 272 0.69 -70.56 -53.16
C GLU A 272 1.80 -69.66 -52.62
N GLY A 273 3.06 -69.94 -52.98
CA GLY A 273 4.19 -69.06 -52.67
C GLY A 273 3.98 -67.65 -53.23
N GLY A 274 3.53 -67.53 -54.48
CA GLY A 274 3.16 -66.25 -55.10
C GLY A 274 2.01 -65.53 -54.38
N ARG A 275 0.97 -66.25 -53.97
CA ARG A 275 -0.12 -65.69 -53.13
C ARG A 275 0.44 -65.15 -51.82
N GLY A 276 1.34 -65.90 -51.16
CA GLY A 276 2.00 -65.47 -49.93
C GLY A 276 2.80 -64.18 -50.08
N GLN A 277 3.52 -64.01 -51.20
CA GLN A 277 4.24 -62.77 -51.51
C GLN A 277 3.28 -61.57 -51.65
N LEU A 278 2.13 -61.76 -52.31
CA LEU A 278 1.12 -60.70 -52.43
C LEU A 278 0.51 -60.33 -51.08
N VAL A 279 0.23 -61.30 -50.21
CA VAL A 279 -0.25 -61.05 -48.85
C VAL A 279 0.76 -60.23 -48.05
N ALA A 280 2.05 -60.58 -48.14
CA ALA A 280 3.12 -59.82 -47.48
C ALA A 280 3.21 -58.37 -48.02
N ALA A 281 3.11 -58.17 -49.33
CA ALA A 281 3.11 -56.85 -49.95
C ALA A 281 1.91 -55.99 -49.51
N ILE A 282 0.70 -56.58 -49.43
CA ILE A 282 -0.49 -55.89 -48.90
C ILE A 282 -0.28 -55.47 -47.44
N ALA A 283 0.29 -56.36 -46.62
CA ALA A 283 0.58 -56.04 -45.22
C ALA A 283 1.61 -54.90 -45.10
N GLU A 284 2.66 -54.91 -45.92
CA GLU A 284 3.66 -53.84 -45.97
C GLU A 284 3.02 -52.49 -46.36
N ALA A 285 2.18 -52.48 -47.41
CA ALA A 285 1.50 -51.27 -47.85
C ALA A 285 0.56 -50.70 -46.78
N ASN A 286 -0.15 -51.55 -46.03
CA ASN A 286 -0.97 -51.13 -44.88
C ASN A 286 -0.10 -50.53 -43.76
N GLY A 287 1.09 -51.09 -43.51
CA GLY A 287 2.07 -50.52 -42.59
C GLY A 287 2.49 -49.10 -43.02
N ARG A 288 2.80 -48.89 -44.31
CA ARG A 288 3.13 -47.57 -44.86
C ARG A 288 1.97 -46.56 -44.77
N ILE A 289 0.73 -47.01 -44.91
CA ILE A 289 -0.46 -46.17 -44.66
C ILE A 289 -0.47 -45.70 -43.21
N SER A 290 -0.31 -46.64 -42.27
CA SER A 290 -0.37 -46.34 -40.83
C SER A 290 0.74 -45.37 -40.42
N GLU A 291 1.96 -45.54 -40.95
CA GLU A 291 3.07 -44.61 -40.76
C GLU A 291 2.76 -43.22 -41.34
N THR A 292 2.18 -43.15 -42.54
CA THR A 292 1.82 -41.88 -43.18
C THR A 292 0.70 -41.14 -42.42
N GLU A 293 -0.28 -41.87 -41.89
CA GLU A 293 -1.34 -41.32 -41.05
C GLU A 293 -0.80 -40.80 -39.71
N MET A 294 0.12 -41.54 -39.09
CA MET A 294 0.84 -41.06 -37.90
C MET A 294 1.65 -39.79 -38.18
N ALA A 295 2.27 -39.69 -39.36
CA ALA A 295 2.97 -38.46 -39.77
C ALA A 295 2.02 -37.26 -39.91
N ILE A 296 0.76 -37.46 -40.34
CA ILE A 296 -0.25 -36.39 -40.32
C ILE A 296 -0.52 -35.93 -38.89
N ILE A 297 -0.74 -36.87 -37.96
CA ILE A 297 -0.97 -36.54 -36.54
C ILE A 297 0.22 -35.77 -35.96
N GLN A 298 1.45 -36.17 -36.30
CA GLN A 298 2.66 -35.47 -35.87
C GLN A 298 2.70 -34.03 -36.38
N ILE A 299 2.41 -33.79 -37.67
CA ILE A 299 2.34 -32.43 -38.25
C ILE A 299 1.33 -31.56 -37.50
N GLN A 300 0.16 -32.12 -37.17
CA GLN A 300 -0.88 -31.40 -36.42
C GLN A 300 -0.43 -31.09 -34.98
N GLN A 301 0.25 -32.02 -34.32
CA GLN A 301 0.75 -31.85 -32.97
C GLN A 301 1.88 -30.83 -32.91
N ASP A 302 2.80 -30.87 -33.87
CA ASP A 302 3.91 -29.91 -33.99
C ASP A 302 3.36 -28.50 -34.20
N TRP A 303 2.38 -28.34 -35.10
CA TRP A 303 1.67 -27.07 -35.32
C TRP A 303 1.05 -26.54 -34.03
N ARG A 304 0.28 -27.37 -33.30
CA ARG A 304 -0.36 -26.96 -32.04
C ARG A 304 0.66 -26.60 -30.97
N SER A 305 1.76 -27.33 -30.88
CA SER A 305 2.85 -27.09 -29.93
C SER A 305 3.57 -25.76 -30.23
N GLU A 306 3.90 -25.51 -31.50
CA GLU A 306 4.52 -24.26 -31.97
C GLU A 306 3.62 -23.06 -31.67
N VAL A 307 2.35 -23.12 -32.08
CA VAL A 307 1.37 -22.05 -31.84
C VAL A 307 1.17 -21.81 -30.34
N ALA A 308 1.05 -22.87 -29.52
CA ALA A 308 0.88 -22.72 -28.08
C ALA A 308 2.13 -22.12 -27.39
N LYS A 309 3.33 -22.44 -27.89
CA LYS A 309 4.57 -21.85 -27.40
C LYS A 309 4.65 -20.36 -27.76
N GLU A 310 4.43 -20.01 -29.03
CA GLU A 310 4.43 -18.61 -29.47
C GLU A 310 3.37 -17.77 -28.76
N LEU A 311 2.19 -18.35 -28.52
CA LEU A 311 1.10 -17.67 -27.82
C LEU A 311 1.49 -17.35 -26.38
N ARG A 312 2.02 -18.34 -25.64
CA ARG A 312 2.49 -18.13 -24.26
C ARG A 312 3.58 -17.07 -24.17
N GLU A 313 4.53 -17.07 -25.10
CA GLU A 313 5.58 -16.05 -25.16
C GLU A 313 5.02 -14.65 -25.47
N THR A 314 4.00 -14.58 -26.35
CA THR A 314 3.32 -13.33 -26.70
C THR A 314 2.48 -12.79 -25.53
N GLU A 315 1.72 -13.64 -24.85
CA GLU A 315 0.93 -13.30 -23.66
C GLU A 315 1.82 -12.79 -22.51
N ALA A 316 2.95 -13.47 -22.26
CA ALA A 316 3.92 -13.06 -21.24
C ALA A 316 4.50 -11.66 -21.53
N ARG A 317 4.90 -11.40 -22.78
CA ARG A 317 5.41 -10.08 -23.21
C ARG A 317 4.32 -9.01 -23.16
N THR A 318 3.09 -9.36 -23.50
CA THR A 318 1.94 -8.44 -23.45
C THR A 318 1.68 -8.01 -22.01
N THR A 319 1.68 -8.96 -21.07
CA THR A 319 1.52 -8.67 -19.64
C THR A 319 2.65 -7.77 -19.13
N GLU A 320 3.90 -8.09 -19.46
CA GLU A 320 5.05 -7.28 -19.08
C GLU A 320 4.96 -5.84 -19.62
N LEU A 321 4.64 -5.68 -20.90
CA LEU A 321 4.53 -4.37 -21.53
C LEU A 321 3.30 -3.59 -21.09
N ALA A 322 2.19 -4.26 -20.75
CA ALA A 322 1.01 -3.62 -20.19
C ALA A 322 1.34 -2.93 -18.86
N GLU A 323 2.07 -3.60 -17.96
CA GLU A 323 2.54 -3.01 -16.70
C GLU A 323 3.52 -1.85 -16.95
N ARG A 324 4.46 -2.02 -17.89
CA ARG A 324 5.39 -0.94 -18.28
C ARG A 324 4.66 0.26 -18.90
N LYS A 325 3.57 0.04 -19.63
CA LYS A 325 2.73 1.11 -20.19
C LYS A 325 2.12 1.94 -19.08
N ILE A 326 1.56 1.32 -18.04
CA ILE A 326 0.99 2.02 -16.89
C ILE A 326 2.04 2.92 -16.23
N ALA A 327 3.25 2.39 -16.01
CA ALA A 327 4.37 3.16 -15.47
C ALA A 327 4.80 4.32 -16.38
N ALA A 328 4.87 4.09 -17.70
CA ALA A 328 5.24 5.13 -18.68
C ALA A 328 4.16 6.22 -18.81
N GLU A 329 2.88 5.87 -18.73
CA GLU A 329 1.77 6.83 -18.68
C GLU A 329 1.81 7.66 -17.39
N GLU A 330 2.16 7.05 -16.26
CA GLU A 330 2.34 7.77 -15.00
C GLU A 330 3.51 8.76 -15.08
N LEU A 331 4.66 8.34 -15.63
CA LEU A 331 5.78 9.25 -15.86
C LEU A 331 5.40 10.40 -16.80
N LEU A 332 4.58 10.13 -17.82
CA LEU A 332 4.07 11.17 -18.71
C LEU A 332 3.08 12.11 -18.01
N ARG A 333 2.26 11.62 -17.08
CA ARG A 333 1.40 12.49 -16.25
C ARG A 333 2.22 13.36 -15.31
N GLN A 334 3.33 12.84 -14.79
CA GLN A 334 4.22 13.56 -13.87
C GLN A 334 5.00 14.69 -14.55
N THR A 335 5.13 14.71 -15.88
CA THR A 335 5.74 15.86 -16.57
C THR A 335 4.91 17.14 -16.40
N ASP A 336 3.60 17.03 -16.17
CA ASP A 336 2.73 18.15 -15.81
C ASP A 336 2.75 18.36 -14.29
N ILE A 337 3.44 19.42 -13.84
CA ILE A 337 3.51 19.79 -12.42
C ILE A 337 2.30 20.65 -12.07
N ARG A 338 1.46 20.17 -11.16
CA ARG A 338 0.19 20.79 -10.78
C ARG A 338 0.20 21.34 -9.36
N SER A 339 -0.66 22.33 -9.10
CA SER A 339 -0.81 22.88 -7.76
C SER A 339 -1.50 21.88 -6.81
N PRO A 340 -0.96 21.61 -5.62
CA PRO A 340 -1.58 20.73 -4.63
C PRO A 340 -2.72 21.40 -3.86
N GLN A 341 -2.84 22.72 -3.91
CA GLN A 341 -3.87 23.49 -3.20
C GLN A 341 -4.17 24.83 -3.88
N ASN A 342 -5.28 25.46 -3.51
CA ASN A 342 -5.57 26.83 -3.92
C ASN A 342 -4.63 27.79 -3.19
N GLY A 343 -4.10 28.81 -3.85
CA GLY A 343 -3.23 29.79 -3.23
C GLY A 343 -2.52 30.70 -4.21
N ARG A 344 -1.50 31.41 -3.75
CA ARG A 344 -0.60 32.23 -4.54
C ARG A 344 0.78 31.60 -4.63
N VAL A 345 1.38 31.71 -5.81
CA VAL A 345 2.74 31.23 -6.07
C VAL A 345 3.75 32.15 -5.38
N HIS A 346 4.66 31.56 -4.62
CA HIS A 346 5.74 32.24 -3.93
C HIS A 346 7.07 31.52 -4.18
N GLN A 347 8.18 32.27 -4.25
CA GLN A 347 9.54 31.74 -4.43
C GLN A 347 9.69 30.74 -5.59
N LEU A 348 9.18 31.09 -6.78
CA LEU A 348 9.51 30.37 -8.00
C LEU A 348 11.03 30.38 -8.21
N ALA A 349 11.67 29.22 -8.17
CA ALA A 349 13.11 29.08 -8.34
C ALA A 349 13.53 29.17 -9.82
N ILE A 350 12.67 28.73 -10.73
CA ILE A 350 12.98 28.57 -12.15
C ILE A 350 12.29 29.64 -12.98
N HIS A 351 13.09 30.39 -13.74
CA HIS A 351 12.62 31.55 -14.49
C HIS A 351 12.80 31.42 -16.01
N THR A 352 13.40 30.32 -16.47
CA THR A 352 13.78 30.13 -17.88
C THR A 352 13.36 28.75 -18.38
N VAL A 353 12.74 28.71 -19.56
CA VAL A 353 12.54 27.48 -20.34
C VAL A 353 13.90 26.90 -20.70
N GLY A 354 14.06 25.58 -20.61
CA GLY A 354 15.34 24.87 -20.75
C GLY A 354 16.16 24.80 -19.47
N GLY A 355 15.71 25.42 -18.37
CA GLY A 355 16.30 25.22 -17.04
C GLY A 355 16.13 23.77 -16.58
N VAL A 356 17.05 23.30 -15.73
CA VAL A 356 17.02 21.93 -15.19
C VAL A 356 16.50 21.95 -13.76
N VAL A 357 15.50 21.11 -13.49
CA VAL A 357 14.99 20.82 -12.15
C VAL A 357 15.75 19.63 -11.58
N THR A 358 16.33 19.79 -10.39
CA THR A 358 16.96 18.67 -9.69
C THR A 358 15.93 17.89 -8.86
N THR A 359 16.23 16.62 -8.61
CA THR A 359 15.34 15.72 -7.87
C THR A 359 15.11 16.20 -6.44
N GLY A 360 13.83 16.40 -6.07
CA GLY A 360 13.44 16.75 -4.70
C GLY A 360 13.69 18.21 -4.30
N GLU A 361 14.20 19.04 -5.21
CA GLU A 361 14.38 20.47 -4.94
C GLU A 361 13.04 21.21 -5.08
N PRO A 362 12.68 22.11 -4.13
CA PRO A 362 11.47 22.91 -4.23
C PRO A 362 11.53 23.85 -5.43
N ILE A 363 10.59 23.68 -6.35
CA ILE A 363 10.44 24.50 -7.56
C ILE A 363 9.77 25.82 -7.20
N MET A 364 8.73 25.75 -6.36
CA MET A 364 7.99 26.90 -5.86
C MET A 364 7.21 26.53 -4.60
N MET A 365 6.68 27.53 -3.91
CA MET A 365 5.87 27.40 -2.72
C MET A 365 4.46 27.94 -3.01
N ILE A 366 3.41 27.21 -2.63
CA ILE A 366 2.02 27.69 -2.74
C ILE A 366 1.53 28.12 -1.37
N VAL A 367 1.30 29.42 -1.23
CA VAL A 367 0.76 30.06 -0.02
C VAL A 367 -0.74 30.18 -0.16
N PRO A 368 -1.56 29.55 0.68
CA PRO A 368 -3.02 29.63 0.59
C PRO A 368 -3.54 31.08 0.69
N THR A 369 -4.68 31.35 0.03
CA THR A 369 -5.29 32.70 0.00
C THR A 369 -6.54 32.80 0.89
N ALA A 370 -7.17 31.65 1.19
CA ALA A 370 -8.26 31.53 2.14
C ALA A 370 -7.73 30.76 3.34
N ASP A 371 -7.22 31.49 4.32
CA ASP A 371 -6.76 30.89 5.57
C ASP A 371 -7.75 31.21 6.67
N GLU A 372 -8.31 30.16 7.27
CA GLU A 372 -8.89 30.28 8.60
C GLU A 372 -7.77 30.79 9.52
N LEU A 373 -7.96 31.99 10.06
CA LEU A 373 -7.03 32.58 11.00
C LEU A 373 -7.11 31.77 12.29
N THR A 374 -5.96 31.36 12.80
CA THR A 374 -5.83 30.72 14.10
C THR A 374 -4.87 31.54 14.95
N VAL A 375 -4.95 31.41 16.27
CA VAL A 375 -3.99 32.04 17.17
C VAL A 375 -3.10 30.97 17.76
N ASP A 376 -1.80 31.07 17.50
CA ASP A 376 -0.79 30.24 18.15
C ASP A 376 -0.33 30.96 19.43
N ALA A 377 -0.84 30.48 20.57
CA ALA A 377 -0.54 30.98 21.90
C ALA A 377 0.50 30.10 22.60
N ARG A 378 1.40 30.73 23.35
CA ARG A 378 2.46 30.08 24.11
C ARG A 378 2.05 29.95 25.57
N ILE A 379 1.93 28.72 26.05
CA ILE A 379 1.53 28.41 27.43
C ILE A 379 2.75 27.96 28.20
N ALA A 380 2.89 28.49 29.41
CA ALA A 380 3.99 28.10 30.28
C ALA A 380 3.79 26.67 30.80
N PRO A 381 4.86 25.87 31.00
CA PRO A 381 4.75 24.46 31.37
C PRO A 381 3.96 24.21 32.66
N GLN A 382 3.98 25.15 33.60
CA GLN A 382 3.21 25.05 34.86
C GLN A 382 1.70 25.18 34.68
N ASP A 383 1.22 25.72 33.56
CA ASP A 383 -0.19 26.03 33.32
C ASP A 383 -0.87 25.05 32.36
N ILE A 384 -0.14 24.08 31.82
CA ILE A 384 -0.64 23.08 30.84
C ILE A 384 -1.79 22.22 31.40
N ASP A 385 -1.74 21.87 32.69
CA ASP A 385 -2.77 21.06 33.36
C ASP A 385 -4.15 21.74 33.39
N GLN A 386 -4.20 23.04 33.11
CA GLN A 386 -5.42 23.87 33.15
C GLN A 386 -6.02 24.13 31.78
N VAL A 387 -5.42 23.61 30.70
CA VAL A 387 -5.79 23.89 29.31
C VAL A 387 -6.23 22.61 28.61
N GLN A 388 -7.44 22.60 28.05
CA GLN A 388 -8.01 21.44 27.39
C GLN A 388 -8.56 21.78 25.99
N PRO A 389 -8.51 20.85 25.02
CA PRO A 389 -9.18 21.04 23.74
C PRO A 389 -10.68 21.33 23.92
N GLY A 390 -11.22 22.29 23.15
CA GLY A 390 -12.61 22.74 23.18
C GLY A 390 -12.92 23.86 24.19
N GLN A 391 -11.97 24.20 25.07
CA GLN A 391 -12.13 25.26 26.06
C GLN A 391 -12.35 26.64 25.42
N LEU A 392 -13.27 27.42 25.99
CA LEU A 392 -13.55 28.78 25.55
C LEU A 392 -12.42 29.73 25.95
N VAL A 393 -11.95 30.52 24.98
CA VAL A 393 -10.85 31.47 25.11
C VAL A 393 -11.31 32.83 24.65
N TYR A 394 -10.97 33.86 25.41
CA TYR A 394 -11.15 35.24 25.01
C TYR A 394 -9.83 35.80 24.49
N LEU A 395 -9.83 36.23 23.25
CA LEU A 395 -8.66 36.74 22.55
C LEU A 395 -8.68 38.27 22.56
N ARG A 396 -7.56 38.86 22.95
CA ARG A 396 -7.35 40.30 22.98
C ARG A 396 -6.22 40.68 22.04
N LEU A 397 -6.52 41.48 21.04
CA LEU A 397 -5.52 41.96 20.09
C LEU A 397 -4.73 43.13 20.72
N SER A 398 -3.49 42.88 21.13
CA SER A 398 -2.66 43.91 21.78
C SER A 398 -2.28 45.07 20.83
N ALA A 399 -2.51 44.90 19.52
CA ALA A 399 -2.28 45.91 18.49
C ALA A 399 -3.36 47.00 18.42
N PHE A 400 -4.54 46.81 19.02
CA PHE A 400 -5.64 47.78 18.99
C PHE A 400 -5.88 48.42 20.38
N SER A 401 -6.47 49.64 20.39
CA SER A 401 -6.69 50.38 21.64
C SER A 401 -7.68 49.64 22.56
N GLN A 402 -7.26 49.49 23.82
CA GLN A 402 -7.92 48.70 24.86
C GLN A 402 -9.33 49.16 25.24
N GLN A 403 -9.73 50.37 24.85
CA GLN A 403 -11.00 50.98 25.24
C GLN A 403 -12.12 50.78 24.20
N VAL A 404 -11.78 50.30 23.00
CA VAL A 404 -12.71 50.26 21.84
C VAL A 404 -12.75 48.88 21.16
N THR A 405 -11.83 47.97 21.50
CA THR A 405 -11.71 46.66 20.84
C THR A 405 -12.46 45.58 21.62
N PRO A 406 -13.45 44.90 21.02
CA PRO A 406 -14.15 43.80 21.67
C PRO A 406 -13.23 42.58 21.87
N GLU A 407 -13.49 41.82 22.93
CA GLU A 407 -12.85 40.52 23.15
C GLU A 407 -13.40 39.52 22.12
N ILE A 408 -12.51 38.84 21.39
CA ILE A 408 -12.91 37.88 20.37
C ILE A 408 -13.01 36.50 21.00
N GLU A 409 -14.17 35.86 20.87
CA GLU A 409 -14.36 34.50 21.35
C GLU A 409 -13.68 33.49 20.40
N GLY A 410 -12.98 32.52 20.98
CA GLY A 410 -12.38 31.41 20.26
C GLY A 410 -12.37 30.14 21.10
N HIS A 411 -12.04 29.03 20.48
CA HIS A 411 -11.95 27.73 21.15
C HIS A 411 -10.56 27.14 20.98
N VAL A 412 -10.03 26.52 22.03
CA VAL A 412 -8.79 25.74 21.92
C VAL A 412 -9.02 24.59 20.93
N ALA A 413 -8.38 24.65 19.77
CA ALA A 413 -8.49 23.60 18.76
C ALA A 413 -7.58 22.42 19.13
N THR A 414 -6.29 22.72 19.35
CA THR A 414 -5.27 21.71 19.66
C THR A 414 -4.25 22.27 20.64
N VAL A 415 -3.80 21.39 21.54
CA VAL A 415 -2.69 21.63 22.46
C VAL A 415 -1.55 20.73 22.02
N SER A 416 -0.35 21.27 21.83
CA SER A 416 0.82 20.47 21.47
C SER A 416 1.07 19.40 22.53
N PRO A 417 1.22 18.12 22.15
CA PRO A 417 1.53 17.05 23.09
C PRO A 417 2.96 17.18 23.65
N ASP A 418 3.83 17.88 22.93
CA ASP A 418 5.25 18.04 23.26
C ASP A 418 5.60 19.49 23.61
N LEU A 419 6.57 19.62 24.51
CA LEU A 419 7.15 20.88 24.96
C LEU A 419 8.12 21.41 23.89
N VAL A 420 7.88 22.63 23.42
CA VAL A 420 8.71 23.29 22.40
C VAL A 420 9.68 24.27 23.07
N GLU A 421 10.95 24.21 22.70
CA GLU A 421 11.97 25.16 23.16
C GLU A 421 12.15 26.28 22.13
N ASP A 422 12.06 27.53 22.56
CA ASP A 422 12.32 28.67 21.68
C ASP A 422 13.85 28.84 21.50
N GLU A 423 14.35 28.58 20.29
CA GLU A 423 15.78 28.61 19.93
C GLU A 423 16.47 29.95 20.27
N ARG A 424 15.72 31.05 20.43
CA ARG A 424 16.28 32.37 20.71
C ARG A 424 16.50 32.68 22.18
N ASN A 425 15.69 32.10 23.08
CA ASN A 425 15.68 32.46 24.50
C ASN A 425 15.74 31.24 25.45
N GLY A 426 15.70 30.02 24.93
CA GLY A 426 15.76 28.78 25.71
C GLY A 426 14.55 28.55 26.62
N LEU A 427 13.47 29.32 26.44
CA LEU A 427 12.25 29.15 27.22
C LEU A 427 11.43 28.02 26.61
N SER A 428 11.08 27.03 27.43
CA SER A 428 10.21 25.94 27.04
C SER A 428 8.75 26.34 27.22
N TYR A 429 7.92 26.11 26.20
CA TYR A 429 6.49 26.41 26.20
C TYR A 429 5.70 25.33 25.47
N TYR A 430 4.42 25.18 25.80
CA TYR A 430 3.48 24.41 25.00
C TYR A 430 2.81 25.36 23.99
N SER A 431 2.82 25.00 22.71
CA SER A 431 2.04 25.73 21.71
C SER A 431 0.59 25.27 21.75
N VAL A 432 -0.33 26.22 21.80
CA VAL A 432 -1.76 25.97 21.78
C VAL A 432 -2.37 26.75 20.64
N ARG A 433 -3.07 26.04 19.76
CA ARG A 433 -3.76 26.61 18.61
C ARG A 433 -5.20 26.87 18.97
N ILE A 434 -5.63 28.10 18.79
CA ILE A 434 -6.98 28.58 19.10
C ILE A 434 -7.66 28.93 17.78
N ARG A 435 -8.82 28.33 17.53
CA ARG A 435 -9.67 28.67 16.37
C ARG A 435 -10.57 29.84 16.77
N LEU A 436 -10.60 30.88 15.93
CA LEU A 436 -11.46 32.04 16.11
C LEU A 436 -12.89 31.68 15.67
N ASP A 437 -13.91 32.14 16.41
CA ASP A 437 -15.31 31.96 16.01
C ASP A 437 -15.72 33.11 15.06
N GLU A 438 -15.72 32.83 13.75
CA GLU A 438 -15.94 33.84 12.69
C GLU A 438 -17.28 34.59 12.83
N GLY A 439 -18.28 33.96 13.44
CA GLY A 439 -19.61 34.54 13.66
C GLY A 439 -19.66 35.64 14.74
N LYS A 440 -18.58 35.82 15.51
CA LYS A 440 -18.52 36.72 16.68
C LYS A 440 -17.32 37.67 16.69
N LEU A 441 -16.75 38.01 15.52
CA LEU A 441 -15.72 39.05 15.41
C LEU A 441 -16.18 40.46 15.80
N GLY A 442 -17.48 40.67 16.04
CA GLY A 442 -18.04 41.98 16.41
C GLY A 442 -17.94 42.98 15.25
N SER A 443 -17.61 44.23 15.56
CA SER A 443 -17.47 45.35 14.59
C SER A 443 -16.11 45.40 13.87
N LEU A 444 -15.30 44.34 13.99
CA LEU A 444 -13.99 44.25 13.34
C LEU A 444 -14.15 43.58 11.97
N ASP A 445 -13.62 44.23 10.93
CA ASP A 445 -13.57 43.67 9.58
C ASP A 445 -12.58 42.49 9.54
N PRO A 446 -12.98 41.29 9.08
CA PRO A 446 -12.09 40.15 8.89
C PRO A 446 -10.81 40.49 8.10
N GLU A 447 -10.87 41.44 7.14
CA GLU A 447 -9.71 41.87 6.34
C GLU A 447 -8.66 42.68 7.13
N SER A 448 -9.01 43.18 8.32
CA SER A 448 -8.07 43.89 9.19
C SER A 448 -7.09 42.97 9.91
N LEU A 449 -7.38 41.65 9.94
CA LEU A 449 -6.57 40.66 10.61
C LEU A 449 -5.46 40.12 9.72
N LYS A 450 -4.20 40.43 10.05
CA LYS A 450 -3.00 39.94 9.35
C LYS A 450 -2.23 38.90 10.18
N PRO A 451 -1.67 37.86 9.54
CA PRO A 451 -0.74 36.94 10.19
C PRO A 451 0.45 37.69 10.81
N GLY A 452 0.86 37.26 12.00
CA GLY A 452 1.96 37.85 12.77
C GLY A 452 1.56 38.90 13.82
N MET A 453 0.27 39.26 13.95
CA MET A 453 -0.17 40.22 14.97
C MET A 453 -0.15 39.61 16.38
N PRO A 454 0.34 40.35 17.40
CA PRO A 454 0.38 39.86 18.78
C PRO A 454 -1.01 39.81 19.41
N VAL A 455 -1.29 38.71 20.10
CA VAL A 455 -2.58 38.44 20.75
C VAL A 455 -2.33 37.90 22.16
N GLU A 456 -3.12 38.37 23.11
CA GLU A 456 -3.23 37.78 24.45
C GLU A 456 -4.46 36.89 24.50
N ALA A 457 -4.27 35.62 24.83
CA ALA A 457 -5.32 34.63 24.95
C ALA A 457 -5.61 34.38 26.43
N PHE A 458 -6.85 34.66 26.84
CA PHE A 458 -7.38 34.43 28.17
C PHE A 458 -8.21 33.14 28.17
N MET A 459 -7.60 32.04 28.61
CA MET A 459 -8.26 30.74 28.67
C MET A 459 -8.94 30.59 30.03
N ARG A 460 -10.27 30.49 30.04
CA ARG A 460 -11.04 30.38 31.29
C ARG A 460 -10.82 29.00 31.90
N THR A 461 -10.18 28.93 33.07
CA THR A 461 -9.90 27.66 33.74
C THR A 461 -11.16 27.11 34.43
N THR A 462 -11.10 25.85 34.85
CA THR A 462 -12.19 25.21 35.61
C THR A 462 -12.50 26.02 36.86
N ASP A 463 -13.79 26.27 37.09
CA ASP A 463 -14.28 26.98 38.28
C ASP A 463 -13.87 26.21 39.55
N ARG A 464 -13.15 26.88 40.45
CA ARG A 464 -12.70 26.30 41.73
C ARG A 464 -13.34 27.04 42.89
N THR A 465 -13.72 26.30 43.92
CA THR A 465 -14.23 26.88 45.16
C THR A 465 -13.10 27.52 45.96
N VAL A 466 -13.38 28.58 46.71
CA VAL A 466 -12.39 29.29 47.53
C VAL A 466 -11.68 28.34 48.51
N ILE A 467 -12.41 27.35 49.04
CA ILE A 467 -11.84 26.32 49.91
C ILE A 467 -10.84 25.40 49.18
N SER A 468 -11.03 25.12 47.90
CA SER A 468 -10.07 24.34 47.08
C SER A 468 -8.75 25.09 46.92
N PHE A 469 -8.78 26.41 46.74
CA PHE A 469 -7.58 27.24 46.57
C PHE A 469 -6.71 27.27 47.85
N LEU A 470 -7.34 27.34 49.02
CA LEU A 470 -6.65 27.35 50.32
C LEU A 470 -6.12 25.96 50.72
N MET A 471 -6.83 24.88 50.38
CA MET A 471 -6.47 23.52 50.78
C MET A 471 -5.55 22.78 49.79
N LYS A 472 -5.46 23.23 48.51
CA LYS A 472 -4.59 22.61 47.49
C LYS A 472 -3.11 22.48 47.91
N PRO A 473 -2.41 23.53 48.39
CA PRO A 473 -0.99 23.39 48.77
C PRO A 473 -0.78 22.42 49.95
N LEU A 474 -1.74 22.33 50.86
CA LEU A 474 -1.69 21.38 51.98
C LEU A 474 -1.91 19.94 51.48
N THR A 475 -2.85 19.76 50.55
CA THR A 475 -3.18 18.44 49.97
C THR A 475 -2.06 17.94 49.04
N ASP A 476 -1.45 18.83 48.25
CA ASP A 476 -0.33 18.52 47.34
C ASP A 476 0.98 18.23 48.09
N GLN A 477 1.16 18.77 49.30
CA GLN A 477 2.25 18.40 50.20
C GLN A 477 2.00 17.07 50.90
N ILE A 478 0.76 16.81 51.34
CA ILE A 478 0.39 15.53 51.94
C ILE A 478 0.52 14.40 50.91
N SER A 479 0.06 14.60 49.67
CA SER A 479 0.18 13.60 48.60
C SER A 479 1.63 13.35 48.17
N ARG A 480 2.51 14.36 48.24
CA ARG A 480 3.97 14.19 48.07
C ARG A 480 4.61 13.41 49.21
N ALA A 481 4.22 13.67 50.46
CA ALA A 481 4.74 12.97 51.63
C ALA A 481 4.30 11.49 51.73
N PHE A 482 3.23 11.09 51.03
CA PHE A 482 2.79 9.69 50.92
C PHE A 482 3.29 8.97 49.66
N ARG A 483 4.08 9.63 48.81
CA ARG A 483 4.69 9.04 47.60
C ARG A 483 6.22 8.99 47.61
N GLU A 484 6.84 9.27 48.75
CA GLU A 484 8.21 8.84 49.08
C GLU A 484 8.19 7.61 50.00
#